data_AF-A0A2M6WN72-F1
#
_entry.id   AF-A0A2M6WN72-F1
#
_cell.length_a   1.000
_cell.length_b   1.000
_cell.length_c   1.000
_cell.angle_alpha   90.00
_cell.angle_beta   90.00
_cell.angle_gamma   90.00
#
_symmetry.space_group_name_H-M   'P 1'
#
loop_
_entity.id
_entity.type
_entity.pdbx_description
1 polymer ?
#
loop_
_entity_poly.entity_id
_entity_poly.type
_entity_poly.pdbx_seq_one_letter_code
_entity_poly.pdbx_strand_id
1 'polypeptide(L)'
;MNNNGFKENFNPDKINYEKSVMELSKFFSDNLEKYFLAQKTEFTADEEDEKAKVERFQDRLEELLAKATKRLGHKIDEAKLVNDASEHLLSLKNSGELVSSNLLEKFCSEVENRLKNVA
;
A
#
# COMPACT_ATOMS: atom_id res chain seq x y z
N MET A 1 19.52 -28.04 -30.72
CA MET A 1 19.74 -27.13 -29.58
C MET A 1 19.32 -25.74 -30.00
N ASN A 2 18.17 -25.26 -29.55
CA ASN A 2 17.75 -23.86 -29.77
C ASN A 2 17.40 -23.26 -28.40
N ASN A 3 18.40 -22.66 -27.74
CA ASN A 3 18.19 -21.82 -26.56
C ASN A 3 17.87 -20.40 -27.05
N ASN A 4 16.61 -20.18 -27.47
CA ASN A 4 16.07 -18.85 -27.71
C ASN A 4 14.90 -18.62 -26.76
N GLY A 5 15.21 -18.15 -25.55
CA GLY A 5 14.22 -17.78 -24.56
C GLY A 5 14.94 -17.28 -23.31
N PHE A 6 14.46 -16.19 -22.71
CA PHE A 6 15.04 -15.50 -21.54
C PHE A 6 16.16 -14.49 -21.81
N LYS A 7 15.81 -13.45 -22.57
CA LYS A 7 16.07 -12.09 -22.09
C LYS A 7 14.74 -11.36 -22.08
N GLU A 8 13.92 -11.61 -21.07
CA GLU A 8 12.95 -10.59 -20.69
C GLU A 8 13.73 -9.31 -20.40
N ASN A 9 13.30 -8.21 -21.00
CA ASN A 9 13.94 -6.90 -20.90
C ASN A 9 14.06 -6.50 -19.43
N PHE A 10 15.24 -6.70 -18.84
CA PHE A 10 15.53 -6.29 -17.48
C PHE A 10 15.42 -4.77 -17.39
N ASN A 11 14.34 -4.29 -16.76
CA ASN A 11 14.14 -2.89 -16.43
C ASN A 11 14.19 -2.73 -14.89
N PRO A 12 15.34 -2.28 -14.34
CA PRO A 12 15.51 -2.07 -12.90
C PRO A 12 14.42 -1.20 -12.28
N ASP A 13 13.94 -0.18 -13.01
CA ASP A 13 12.97 0.78 -12.48
C ASP A 13 11.61 0.13 -12.29
N LYS A 14 11.20 -0.74 -13.23
CA LYS A 14 9.97 -1.53 -13.11
C LYS A 14 10.02 -2.45 -11.88
N ILE A 15 11.13 -3.18 -11.71
CA ILE A 15 11.32 -4.09 -10.57
C ILE A 15 11.33 -3.32 -9.25
N ASN A 16 12.01 -2.18 -9.22
CA ASN A 16 12.05 -1.33 -8.02
C ASN A 16 10.68 -0.77 -7.69
N TYR A 17 9.88 -0.44 -8.70
CA TYR A 17 8.52 0.07 -8.53
C TYR A 17 7.62 -1.00 -7.94
N GLU A 18 7.61 -2.19 -8.54
CA GLU A 18 6.87 -3.36 -8.04
C GLU A 18 7.25 -3.69 -6.58
N LYS A 19 8.55 -3.66 -6.24
CA LYS A 19 9.01 -3.85 -4.86
C LYS A 19 8.44 -2.80 -3.90
N SER A 20 8.35 -1.54 -4.31
CA SER A 20 7.78 -0.48 -3.49
C SER A 20 6.28 -0.65 -3.29
N VAL A 21 5.56 -1.02 -4.35
CA VAL A 21 4.12 -1.36 -4.30
C VAL A 21 3.87 -2.53 -3.34
N MET A 22 4.63 -3.61 -3.46
CA MET A 22 4.50 -4.79 -2.59
C MET A 22 4.80 -4.46 -1.12
N GLU A 23 5.85 -3.68 -0.86
CA GLU A 23 6.23 -3.27 0.50
C GLU A 23 5.14 -2.44 1.18
N LEU A 24 4.55 -1.47 0.47
CA LEU A 24 3.44 -0.66 0.97
C LEU A 24 2.14 -1.46 1.10
N SER A 25 1.84 -2.33 0.13
CA SER A 25 0.66 -3.20 0.16
C SER A 25 0.68 -4.12 1.39
N LYS A 26 1.84 -4.71 1.68
CA LYS A 26 2.06 -5.48 2.92
C LYS A 26 1.92 -4.61 4.17
N PHE A 27 2.48 -3.40 4.16
CA PHE A 27 2.35 -2.49 5.30
C PHE A 27 0.87 -2.20 5.61
N PHE A 28 0.04 -1.96 4.59
CA PHE A 28 -1.41 -1.78 4.78
C PHE A 28 -2.08 -3.04 5.32
N SER A 29 -1.82 -4.22 4.74
CA SER A 29 -2.43 -5.47 5.24
C SER A 29 -2.10 -5.75 6.70
N ASP A 30 -0.85 -5.46 7.11
CA ASP A 30 -0.39 -5.69 8.48
C ASP A 30 -0.93 -4.64 9.48
N ASN A 31 -1.46 -3.51 8.98
CA ASN A 31 -1.84 -2.36 9.81
C ASN A 31 -3.25 -1.82 9.51
N LEU A 32 -4.17 -2.63 9.00
CA LEU A 32 -5.52 -2.21 8.62
C LEU A 32 -6.29 -1.50 9.75
N GLU A 33 -6.17 -1.98 10.99
CA GLU A 33 -6.77 -1.32 12.16
C GLU A 33 -6.25 0.12 12.31
N LYS A 34 -4.93 0.31 12.23
CA LYS A 34 -4.31 1.64 12.34
C LYS A 34 -4.64 2.53 11.14
N TYR A 35 -4.77 1.95 9.94
CA TYR A 35 -5.22 2.68 8.76
C TYR A 35 -6.61 3.28 8.98
N PHE A 36 -7.59 2.50 9.47
CA PHE A 36 -8.92 3.04 9.75
C PHE A 36 -8.92 4.03 10.90
N LEU A 37 -8.10 3.79 11.92
CA LEU A 37 -7.94 4.72 13.03
C LEU A 37 -7.38 6.07 12.56
N ALA A 38 -6.43 6.05 11.63
CA ALA A 38 -5.84 7.25 11.03
C ALA A 38 -6.81 8.06 10.15
N GLN A 39 -7.97 7.49 9.79
CA GLN A 39 -9.04 8.22 9.11
C GLN A 39 -9.96 8.99 10.08
N LYS A 40 -9.84 8.79 11.40
CA LYS A 40 -10.56 9.60 12.38
C LYS A 40 -10.16 11.08 12.21
N THR A 41 -11.14 11.97 12.23
CA THR A 41 -10.90 13.42 12.14
C THR A 41 -10.45 14.02 13.47
N GLU A 42 -10.83 13.41 14.59
CA GLU A 42 -10.57 13.91 15.94
C GLU A 42 -10.37 12.76 16.94
N PHE A 43 -9.51 13.00 17.93
CA PHE A 43 -9.31 12.12 19.09
C PHE A 43 -9.76 12.86 20.34
N THR A 44 -10.46 12.16 21.22
CA THR A 44 -10.80 12.63 22.56
C THR A 44 -9.60 12.53 23.49
N ALA A 45 -9.66 13.21 24.65
CA ALA A 45 -8.60 13.15 25.66
C ALA A 45 -8.40 11.73 26.23
N ASP A 46 -9.42 10.87 26.19
CA ASP A 46 -9.33 9.48 26.66
C ASP A 46 -8.71 8.54 25.62
N GLU A 47 -8.41 9.03 24.41
CA GLU A 47 -7.88 8.25 23.27
C GLU A 47 -6.39 8.55 22.99
N GLU A 48 -5.61 8.98 23.99
CA GLU A 48 -4.18 9.29 23.82
C GLU A 48 -3.37 8.10 23.25
N ASP A 49 -3.67 6.88 23.69
CA ASP A 49 -3.02 5.67 23.17
C ASP A 49 -3.34 5.41 21.69
N GLU A 50 -4.56 5.72 21.26
CA GLU A 50 -4.99 5.60 19.87
C GLU A 50 -4.28 6.63 18.99
N LYS A 51 -4.18 7.87 19.48
CA LYS A 51 -3.43 8.94 18.82
C LYS A 51 -1.96 8.53 18.61
N ALA A 52 -1.30 8.00 19.64
CA ALA A 52 0.08 7.51 19.54
C ALA A 52 0.23 6.31 18.57
N LYS A 53 -0.81 5.49 18.36
CA LYS A 53 -0.80 4.44 17.33
C LYS A 53 -0.89 5.02 15.92
N VAL A 54 -1.69 6.08 15.73
CA VAL A 54 -1.80 6.78 14.44
C VAL A 54 -0.51 7.50 14.09
N GLU A 55 0.10 8.21 15.03
CA GLU A 55 1.38 8.89 14.81
C GLU A 55 2.46 7.89 14.36
N ARG A 56 2.62 6.77 15.09
CA ARG A 56 3.56 5.71 14.69
C ARG A 56 3.25 5.07 13.33
N PHE A 57 1.96 4.98 12.96
CA PHE A 57 1.57 4.49 11.65
C PHE A 57 1.94 5.48 10.55
N GLN A 58 1.71 6.77 10.76
CA GLN A 58 2.06 7.85 9.83
C GLN A 58 3.57 7.97 9.66
N ASP A 59 4.34 8.00 10.76
CA ASP A 59 5.81 8.01 10.71
C ASP A 59 6.34 6.84 9.89
N ARG A 60 5.79 5.64 10.12
CA ARG A 60 6.23 4.45 9.39
C ARG A 60 5.85 4.50 7.90
N LEU A 61 4.70 5.07 7.56
CA LEU A 61 4.31 5.27 6.17
C LEU A 61 5.26 6.25 5.48
N GLU A 62 5.58 7.37 6.12
CA GLU A 62 6.54 8.36 5.61
C GLU A 62 7.93 7.75 5.39
N GLU A 63 8.41 6.93 6.31
CA GLU A 63 9.68 6.20 6.15
C GLU A 63 9.67 5.29 4.92
N LEU A 64 8.56 4.57 4.68
CA LEU A 64 8.42 3.68 3.53
C LEU A 64 8.35 4.45 2.22
N LEU A 65 7.65 5.58 2.19
CA LEU A 65 7.59 6.48 1.04
C LEU A 65 8.98 7.08 0.75
N ALA A 66 9.68 7.59 1.76
CA ALA A 66 11.04 8.10 1.61
C ALA A 66 12.01 7.01 1.09
N LYS A 67 11.86 5.76 1.55
CA LYS A 67 12.62 4.61 1.05
C LYS A 67 12.29 4.30 -0.41
N ALA A 68 11.01 4.34 -0.79
CA ALA A 68 10.58 4.15 -2.18
C ALA A 68 11.11 5.28 -3.09
N THR A 69 11.01 6.54 -2.67
CA THR A 69 11.54 7.71 -3.37
C THR A 69 13.06 7.59 -3.59
N LYS A 70 13.82 7.13 -2.60
CA LYS A 70 15.27 6.86 -2.77
C LYS A 70 15.53 5.74 -3.78
N ARG A 71 14.71 4.68 -3.78
CA ARG A 71 14.85 3.52 -4.67
C ARG A 71 14.51 3.84 -6.14
N LEU A 72 13.51 4.70 -6.34
CA LEU A 72 12.91 5.03 -7.64
C LEU A 72 13.42 6.35 -8.24
N GLY A 73 14.17 7.13 -7.46
CA GLY A 73 14.59 8.48 -7.80
C GLY A 73 13.61 9.54 -7.29
N HIS A 74 14.12 10.75 -7.08
CA HIS A 74 13.45 11.88 -6.39
C HIS A 74 12.21 12.47 -7.12
N LYS A 75 11.58 11.76 -8.06
CA LYS A 75 10.47 12.26 -8.88
C LYS A 75 9.22 11.37 -8.83
N ILE A 76 9.10 10.49 -7.83
CA ILE A 76 7.91 9.65 -7.75
C ILE A 76 6.69 10.45 -7.33
N ASP A 77 5.55 10.05 -7.86
CA ASP A 77 4.25 10.44 -7.33
C ASP A 77 3.90 9.48 -6.19
N GLU A 78 4.09 9.94 -4.95
CA GLU A 78 3.82 9.14 -3.74
C GLU A 78 2.34 8.78 -3.63
N ALA A 79 1.43 9.66 -4.06
CA ALA A 79 0.00 9.39 -4.05
C ALA A 79 -0.35 8.27 -5.05
N LYS A 80 0.27 8.29 -6.24
CA LYS A 80 0.15 7.18 -7.19
C LYS A 80 0.68 5.88 -6.59
N LEU A 81 1.83 5.91 -5.92
CA LEU A 81 2.41 4.71 -5.32
C LEU A 81 1.52 4.10 -4.23
N VAL A 82 0.90 4.94 -3.40
CA VAL A 82 -0.08 4.51 -2.38
C VAL A 82 -1.35 3.93 -3.02
N ASN A 83 -1.85 4.54 -4.09
CA ASN A 83 -2.99 4.01 -4.84
C ASN A 83 -2.68 2.65 -5.45
N ASP A 84 -1.55 2.51 -6.15
CA ASP A 84 -1.12 1.24 -6.74
C ASP A 84 -0.92 0.15 -5.66
N ALA A 85 -0.41 0.51 -4.47
CA ALA A 85 -0.28 -0.42 -3.34
C ALA A 85 -1.64 -0.89 -2.79
N SER A 86 -2.64 0.00 -2.80
CA SER A 86 -4.01 -0.31 -2.39
C SER A 86 -4.72 -1.20 -3.42
N GLU A 87 -4.53 -0.93 -4.71
CA GLU A 87 -5.02 -1.76 -5.81
C GLU A 87 -4.37 -3.14 -5.83
N HIS A 88 -3.06 -3.20 -5.57
CA HIS A 88 -2.34 -4.46 -5.41
C HIS A 88 -2.93 -5.30 -4.26
N LEU A 89 -3.26 -4.67 -3.12
CA LEU A 89 -3.89 -5.37 -2.01
C LEU A 89 -5.28 -5.93 -2.37
N LEU A 90 -6.08 -5.16 -3.11
CA LEU A 90 -7.36 -5.61 -3.66
C LEU A 90 -7.17 -6.79 -4.61
N SER A 91 -6.15 -6.76 -5.48
CA SER A 91 -5.84 -7.84 -6.40
C SER A 91 -5.48 -9.13 -5.68
N LEU A 92 -4.62 -9.07 -4.65
CA LEU A 92 -4.27 -10.23 -3.81
C LEU A 92 -5.48 -10.81 -3.07
N LYS A 93 -6.38 -9.95 -2.58
CA LYS A 93 -7.64 -10.40 -1.97
C LYS A 93 -8.52 -11.11 -2.99
N ASN A 94 -8.62 -10.60 -4.21
CA ASN A 94 -9.45 -11.19 -5.26
C ASN A 94 -8.86 -12.46 -5.88
N SER A 95 -7.53 -12.65 -5.84
CA SER A 95 -6.88 -13.90 -6.25
C SER A 95 -6.97 -15.00 -5.19
N GLY A 96 -7.38 -14.68 -3.96
CA GLY A 96 -7.45 -15.61 -2.83
C GLY A 96 -6.11 -15.80 -2.11
N GLU A 97 -5.10 -14.97 -2.39
CA GLU A 97 -3.80 -15.00 -1.73
C GLU A 97 -3.83 -14.44 -0.30
N LEU A 98 -4.88 -13.71 0.06
CA LEU A 98 -5.09 -13.18 1.40
C LEU A 98 -6.28 -13.83 2.10
N VAL A 99 -6.11 -14.13 3.39
CA VAL A 99 -7.18 -14.59 4.25
C VAL A 99 -8.17 -13.45 4.49
N SER A 100 -9.47 -13.71 4.24
CA SER A 100 -10.49 -12.68 4.43
C SER A 100 -10.62 -12.26 5.90
N SER A 101 -10.88 -10.98 6.12
CA SER A 101 -11.26 -10.41 7.41
C SER A 101 -12.16 -9.21 7.19
N ASN A 102 -13.00 -8.86 8.17
CA ASN A 102 -13.90 -7.71 8.07
C ASN A 102 -13.17 -6.41 7.73
N LEU A 103 -11.96 -6.21 8.29
CA LEU A 103 -11.13 -5.04 8.01
C LEU A 103 -10.59 -5.05 6.57
N LEU A 104 -10.15 -6.21 6.08
CA LEU A 104 -9.64 -6.34 4.72
C LEU A 104 -10.77 -6.14 3.70
N GLU A 105 -11.95 -6.71 3.95
CA GLU A 105 -13.14 -6.53 3.10
C GLU A 105 -13.55 -5.06 3.05
N LYS A 106 -13.64 -4.39 4.20
CA LYS A 106 -13.92 -2.95 4.26
C LYS A 106 -12.90 -2.13 3.48
N PHE A 107 -11.61 -2.41 3.66
CA PHE A 107 -10.54 -1.70 2.96
C PHE A 107 -10.67 -1.88 1.44
N CYS A 108 -10.85 -3.12 0.99
CA CYS A 108 -11.00 -3.45 -0.42
C CYS A 108 -12.23 -2.78 -1.04
N SER A 109 -13.35 -2.72 -0.32
CA SER A 109 -14.55 -2.00 -0.78
C SER A 109 -14.32 -0.49 -0.90
N GLU A 110 -13.56 0.14 0.01
CA GLU A 110 -13.16 1.55 -0.12
C GLU A 110 -12.31 1.77 -1.38
N VAL A 111 -11.36 0.88 -1.67
CA VAL A 111 -10.56 0.90 -2.90
C VAL A 111 -11.44 0.78 -4.14
N GLU A 112 -12.29 -0.24 -4.21
CA GLU A 112 -13.20 -0.46 -5.35
C GLU A 112 -14.11 0.74 -5.61
N ASN A 113 -14.63 1.37 -4.55
CA ASN A 113 -15.47 2.57 -4.68
C ASN A 113 -14.68 3.77 -5.23
N ARG A 114 -13.44 3.97 -4.77
CA ARG A 114 -12.56 5.01 -5.33
C ARG A 114 -12.32 4.79 -6.83
N LEU A 115 -12.02 3.55 -7.24
CA LEU A 115 -11.78 3.21 -8.65
C LEU A 115 -13.00 3.46 -9.54
N LYS A 116 -14.20 3.17 -9.05
CA LYS A 116 -15.45 3.41 -9.79
C LYS A 116 -15.78 4.89 -9.96
N ASN A 117 -15.34 5.75 -9.03
CA ASN A 117 -15.65 7.19 -9.05
C ASN A 117 -14.61 8.03 -9.82
N VAL A 118 -13.50 7.43 -10.24
CA VAL A 118 -12.45 8.07 -11.05
C VAL A 118 -12.60 7.74 -12.55
N ALA A 119 -13.42 6.72 -12.88
CA ALA A 119 -13.75 6.30 -14.25
C ALA A 119 -14.96 7.06 -14.82
#